data_AF-A0AAQ6ILD8-F1
#
_entry.id   AF-A0AAQ6ILD8-F1
#
_cell.length_a   1.000
_cell.length_b   1.000
_cell.length_c   1.000
_cell.angle_alpha   90.00
_cell.angle_beta   90.00
_cell.angle_gamma   90.00
#
_symmetry.space_group_name_H-M   'P 1'
#
loop_
_entity.id
_entity.type
_entity.pdbx_description
1 polymer ?
#
loop_
_entity_poly.entity_id
_entity_poly.type
_entity_poly.pdbx_seq_one_letter_code
_entity_poly.pdbx_strand_id
1 'polypeptide(L)'
;MGSGESTTRKVSFGVDDEDRVRILRGVKLSDDVLQRMRGVANIAPERTSSSTSSMQKDTGASHSASPSSRTHRDQQSTQGNTSKPTSYATEEQRRYEWQQAVLKEELAKVAQREREEMTKAMTREKQHTREEAEKTKQLSADEIEVMAQQLEKKDSQLKALDAFYKEQLAQLEKRNLERYEQSKEQFHQAASNMEVNIRSRNTDPVCSGLQAQILSCYRDSRDQTLKCSDLAKEYMQCINAAKKNLLVNHG
;
A
#
# COMPACT_ATOMS: atom_id res chain seq x y z
N MET A 1 19.97 38.59 2.26
CA MET A 1 19.38 37.63 1.30
C MET A 1 19.34 36.29 2.01
N GLY A 2 18.16 35.85 2.46
CA GLY A 2 18.01 34.71 3.36
C GLY A 2 17.83 33.40 2.59
N SER A 3 18.67 32.42 2.89
CA SER A 3 18.57 31.04 2.41
C SER A 3 17.66 30.25 3.35
N GLY A 4 16.47 29.87 2.87
CA GLY A 4 15.58 28.95 3.57
C GLY A 4 15.82 27.52 3.12
N GLU A 5 16.41 26.70 3.98
CA GLU A 5 16.59 25.26 3.76
C GLU A 5 15.23 24.54 3.82
N SER A 6 14.75 24.01 2.68
CA SER A 6 13.61 23.09 2.66
C SER A 6 14.06 21.68 3.01
N THR A 7 13.75 21.26 4.24
CA THR A 7 13.87 19.86 4.65
C THR A 7 12.79 19.02 3.96
N THR A 8 13.19 18.02 3.18
CA THR A 8 12.25 17.09 2.54
C THR A 8 11.82 16.04 3.55
N ARG A 9 10.56 16.10 4.00
CA ARG A 9 9.96 15.07 4.86
C ARG A 9 9.96 13.73 4.11
N LYS A 10 10.67 12.73 4.62
CA LYS A 10 10.57 11.36 4.13
C LYS A 10 9.19 10.81 4.49
N VAL A 11 8.41 10.44 3.48
CA VAL A 11 7.12 9.77 3.62
C VAL A 11 7.34 8.30 3.31
N SER A 12 7.18 7.44 4.31
CA SER A 12 7.14 5.99 4.13
C SER A 12 5.73 5.58 3.70
N PHE A 13 5.61 4.95 2.54
CA PHE A 13 4.38 4.29 2.10
C PHE A 13 4.31 2.92 2.78
N GLY A 14 3.64 2.84 3.93
CA GLY A 14 3.20 1.55 4.46
C GLY A 14 2.11 1.04 3.53
N VAL A 15 2.41 -0.01 2.76
CA VAL A 15 1.38 -0.81 2.09
C VAL A 15 0.62 -1.52 3.21
N ASP A 16 -0.67 -1.24 3.31
CA ASP A 16 -1.57 -1.86 4.28
C ASP A 16 -1.90 -3.27 3.80
N ASP A 17 -1.33 -4.29 4.45
CA ASP A 17 -1.44 -5.71 4.05
C ASP A 17 -2.87 -6.28 4.13
N GLU A 18 -3.83 -5.55 4.70
CA GLU A 18 -5.21 -6.03 4.90
C GLU A 18 -6.22 -5.56 3.83
N ASP A 19 -5.79 -4.83 2.80
CA ASP A 19 -6.61 -4.48 1.62
C ASP A 19 -7.99 -3.82 1.95
N ARG A 20 -8.12 -3.22 3.14
CA ARG A 20 -9.35 -2.57 3.65
C ARG A 20 -9.52 -1.19 3.02
N VAL A 21 -9.95 -1.20 1.76
CA VAL A 21 -10.15 0.02 0.97
C VAL A 21 -11.62 0.33 0.74
N ARG A 22 -11.96 1.63 0.76
CA ARG A 22 -13.29 2.11 0.40
C ARG A 22 -13.22 2.90 -0.91
N ILE A 23 -14.13 2.60 -1.83
CA ILE A 23 -14.19 3.26 -3.13
C ILE A 23 -15.07 4.50 -3.01
N LEU A 24 -14.49 5.67 -3.14
CA LEU A 24 -15.22 6.93 -3.29
C LEU A 24 -15.11 7.40 -4.73
N ARG A 25 -16.25 7.51 -5.42
CA ARG A 25 -16.34 7.96 -6.83
C ARG A 25 -15.40 7.23 -7.79
N GLY A 26 -15.21 5.92 -7.60
CA GLY A 26 -14.38 5.08 -8.48
C GLY A 26 -12.89 5.08 -8.15
N VAL A 27 -12.45 5.79 -7.11
CA VAL A 27 -11.04 5.78 -6.67
C VAL A 27 -10.91 4.93 -5.40
N LYS A 28 -10.03 3.93 -5.42
CA LYS A 28 -9.71 3.05 -4.28
C LYS A 28 -8.80 3.83 -3.31
N LEU A 29 -9.36 4.23 -2.17
CA LEU A 29 -8.63 4.98 -1.15
C LEU A 29 -8.50 4.14 0.13
N SER A 30 -7.33 4.17 0.76
CA SER A 30 -7.12 3.57 2.07
C SER A 30 -7.81 4.39 3.15
N ASP A 31 -8.21 3.75 4.25
CA ASP A 31 -8.89 4.42 5.35
C ASP A 31 -8.05 5.56 5.96
N ASP A 32 -6.72 5.47 5.91
CA ASP A 32 -5.81 6.54 6.37
C ASP A 32 -5.81 7.79 5.47
N VAL A 33 -5.95 7.62 4.14
CA VAL A 33 -6.14 8.74 3.20
C VAL A 33 -7.51 9.36 3.40
N LEU A 34 -8.54 8.54 3.63
CA LEU A 34 -9.90 9.01 3.92
C LEU A 34 -9.99 9.75 5.25
N GLN A 35 -9.28 9.30 6.28
CA GLN A 35 -9.22 9.94 7.59
C GLN A 35 -8.58 11.33 7.48
N ARG A 36 -7.51 11.46 6.67
CA ARG A 36 -6.88 12.75 6.37
C ARG A 36 -7.80 13.67 5.57
N MET A 37 -8.50 13.17 4.55
CA MET A 37 -9.47 13.97 3.79
C MET A 37 -10.63 14.45 4.67
N ARG A 38 -11.07 13.64 5.64
CA ARG A 38 -12.06 14.05 6.65
C ARG A 38 -11.49 15.06 7.65
N GLY A 39 -10.20 14.94 8.00
CA GLY A 39 -9.50 15.87 8.89
C GLY A 39 -9.36 17.29 8.34
N VAL A 40 -9.42 17.47 7.01
CA VAL A 40 -9.40 18.80 6.36
C VAL A 40 -10.78 19.49 6.41
N ALA A 41 -11.87 18.74 6.60
CA ALA A 41 -13.24 19.27 6.63
C ALA A 41 -13.72 19.72 8.02
N ASN A 42 -12.90 19.57 9.07
CA ASN A 42 -13.22 19.98 10.45
C ASN A 42 -12.46 21.25 10.89
N ILE A 43 -12.52 22.32 10.08
CA ILE A 43 -12.25 23.68 10.57
C ILE A 43 -13.56 24.45 10.48
N ALA A 44 -14.37 24.37 11.53
CA ALA A 44 -15.47 25.28 11.80
C ALA A 44 -14.96 26.41 12.73
N PRO A 45 -15.54 27.63 12.62
CA PRO A 45 -14.93 28.86 13.13
C PRO A 45 -14.90 28.92 14.66
N GLU A 46 -13.91 29.63 15.18
CA GLU A 46 -13.66 29.81 16.60
C GLU A 46 -14.91 30.18 17.41
N ARG A 47 -15.11 29.49 18.54
CA ARG A 47 -15.52 30.07 19.83
C ARG A 47 -15.51 29.04 20.98
N THR A 48 -14.85 29.46 22.06
CA THR A 48 -15.14 29.18 23.49
C THR A 48 -15.05 27.75 24.03
N SER A 49 -13.94 27.50 24.73
CA SER A 49 -13.85 26.88 26.07
C SER A 49 -14.85 25.78 26.45
N SER A 50 -14.36 24.54 26.57
CA SER A 50 -14.54 23.73 27.79
C SER A 50 -13.83 22.38 27.62
N SER A 51 -12.77 22.21 28.40
CA SER A 51 -12.16 20.93 28.68
C SER A 51 -13.08 20.15 29.63
N THR A 52 -13.71 19.09 29.12
CA THR A 52 -14.31 18.05 29.95
C THR A 52 -13.78 16.68 29.54
N SER A 53 -13.47 15.95 30.59
CA SER A 53 -12.73 14.71 30.69
C SER A 53 -13.59 13.46 30.53
N SER A 54 -12.89 12.34 30.31
CA SER A 54 -13.23 10.95 30.68
C SER A 54 -14.12 10.15 29.73
N MET A 55 -13.91 8.85 29.54
CA MET A 55 -12.76 7.93 29.48
C MET A 55 -13.39 6.60 29.06
N GLN A 56 -12.76 5.90 28.11
CA GLN A 56 -13.14 4.53 27.75
C GLN A 56 -12.62 3.53 28.78
N LYS A 57 -13.43 2.49 28.90
CA LYS A 57 -13.32 1.24 29.64
C LYS A 57 -12.34 0.29 28.91
N ASP A 58 -11.45 -0.39 29.63
CA ASP A 58 -11.46 -1.86 29.75
C ASP A 58 -10.22 -2.43 30.48
N THR A 59 -10.53 -3.23 31.50
CA THR A 59 -9.93 -4.48 31.98
C THR A 59 -8.41 -4.72 31.96
N GLY A 60 -7.86 -4.90 33.17
CA GLY A 60 -6.62 -5.63 33.44
C GLY A 60 -6.50 -5.92 34.94
N ALA A 61 -6.38 -7.19 35.30
CA ALA A 61 -6.46 -7.70 36.67
C ALA A 61 -5.25 -7.36 37.55
N SER A 62 -5.54 -7.23 38.86
CA SER A 62 -4.71 -7.52 40.03
C SER A 62 -3.37 -6.79 40.21
N HIS A 63 -3.30 -5.92 41.23
CA HIS A 63 -2.51 -6.13 42.45
C HIS A 63 -2.37 -4.82 43.23
N SER A 64 -2.71 -4.83 44.53
CA SER A 64 -2.07 -4.14 45.67
C SER A 64 -3.11 -4.08 46.79
N ALA A 65 -3.06 -4.94 47.82
CA ALA A 65 -2.14 -4.83 48.94
C ALA A 65 -2.06 -3.39 49.49
N SER A 66 -2.89 -3.11 50.49
CA SER A 66 -2.84 -1.92 51.31
C SER A 66 -1.59 -1.91 52.20
N PRO A 67 -1.08 -0.72 52.57
CA PRO A 67 0.14 -0.58 53.34
C PRO A 67 -0.11 -0.86 54.83
N SER A 68 0.85 -1.57 55.43
CA SER A 68 1.00 -1.69 56.87
C SER A 68 1.72 -0.45 57.43
N SER A 69 1.17 0.14 58.48
CA SER A 69 1.97 0.76 59.54
C SER A 69 2.04 -0.23 60.71
N ARG A 70 3.21 -0.84 60.86
CA ARG A 70 3.61 -1.65 62.02
C ARG A 70 4.14 -0.72 63.11
N THR A 71 3.84 -1.03 64.36
CA THR A 71 4.88 -1.11 65.39
C THR A 71 4.62 -2.36 66.24
N HIS A 72 5.48 -3.35 66.05
CA HIS A 72 5.71 -4.43 67.00
C HIS A 72 6.86 -4.00 67.89
N ARG A 73 6.72 -4.24 69.19
CA ARG A 73 7.86 -4.37 70.09
C ARG A 73 7.90 -5.81 70.60
N ASP A 74 9.14 -6.28 70.64
CA ASP A 74 9.71 -7.34 71.46
C ASP A 74 9.74 -8.78 70.94
N GLN A 75 10.98 -9.24 71.00
CA GLN A 75 11.53 -10.52 70.58
C GLN A 75 11.14 -11.63 71.56
N GLN A 76 11.04 -12.80 70.96
CA GLN A 76 11.03 -14.10 71.60
C GLN A 76 12.39 -14.37 72.27
N SER A 77 12.37 -14.81 73.52
CA SER A 77 13.45 -15.65 74.08
C SER A 77 12.82 -16.94 74.60
N THR A 78 13.57 -17.99 74.35
CA THR A 78 13.29 -19.42 74.39
C THR A 78 13.18 -19.99 75.80
N GLN A 79 12.24 -20.92 75.97
CA GLN A 79 12.31 -22.17 76.75
C GLN A 79 10.85 -22.62 76.91
N GLY A 80 10.44 -23.83 76.66
CA GLY A 80 11.11 -25.11 76.53
C GLY A 80 10.02 -26.15 76.79
N ASN A 81 10.26 -27.37 76.32
CA ASN A 81 9.67 -28.61 76.79
C ASN A 81 8.35 -29.13 76.16
N THR A 82 8.58 -30.23 75.40
CA THR A 82 7.98 -31.56 75.58
C THR A 82 6.56 -31.82 75.07
N SER A 83 6.52 -32.35 73.84
CA SER A 83 5.94 -33.66 73.44
C SER A 83 4.48 -34.01 73.78
N LYS A 84 3.66 -34.23 72.72
CA LYS A 84 2.67 -35.34 72.55
C LYS A 84 2.11 -35.41 71.10
N PRO A 85 2.30 -36.49 70.31
CA PRO A 85 2.08 -36.46 68.84
C PRO A 85 0.70 -36.93 68.31
N THR A 86 -0.18 -37.49 69.14
CA THR A 86 -1.36 -38.26 68.65
C THR A 86 -2.69 -37.51 68.62
N SER A 87 -2.85 -36.43 69.40
CA SER A 87 -4.10 -35.65 69.44
C SER A 87 -4.24 -34.68 68.25
N TYR A 88 -3.12 -34.11 67.80
CA TYR A 88 -3.09 -33.07 66.77
C TYR A 88 -3.38 -33.64 65.36
N ALA A 89 -2.86 -34.83 65.05
CA ALA A 89 -3.08 -35.50 63.76
C ALA A 89 -4.56 -35.86 63.50
N THR A 90 -5.31 -36.22 64.53
CA THR A 90 -6.75 -36.57 64.39
C THR A 90 -7.66 -35.35 64.22
N GLU A 91 -7.28 -34.19 64.76
CA GLU A 91 -7.97 -32.93 64.54
C GLU A 91 -7.67 -32.36 63.15
N GLU A 92 -6.43 -32.46 62.70
CA GLU A 92 -6.02 -32.07 61.34
C GLU A 92 -6.72 -32.92 60.28
N GLN A 93 -6.83 -34.23 60.51
CA GLN A 93 -7.59 -35.12 59.64
C GLN A 93 -9.08 -34.77 59.57
N ARG A 94 -9.71 -34.44 60.72
CA ARG A 94 -11.11 -33.95 60.73
C ARG A 94 -11.28 -32.63 59.98
N ARG A 95 -10.30 -31.72 60.05
CA ARG A 95 -10.33 -30.48 59.25
C ARG A 95 -10.23 -30.77 57.76
N TYR A 96 -9.37 -31.71 57.35
CA TYR A 96 -9.21 -32.09 55.95
C TYR A 96 -10.48 -32.76 55.39
N GLU A 97 -11.11 -33.66 56.16
CA GLU A 97 -12.38 -34.29 55.79
C GLU A 97 -13.51 -33.26 55.68
N TRP A 98 -13.56 -32.29 56.60
CA TRP A 98 -14.51 -31.18 56.54
C TRP A 98 -14.28 -30.30 55.30
N GLN A 99 -13.02 -29.96 54.99
CA GLN A 99 -12.67 -29.22 53.77
C GLN A 99 -13.03 -30.01 52.49
N GLN A 100 -12.85 -31.33 52.47
CA GLN A 100 -13.29 -32.17 51.36
C GLN A 100 -14.81 -32.19 51.22
N ALA A 101 -15.55 -32.24 52.33
CA ALA A 101 -17.01 -32.21 52.30
C ALA A 101 -17.52 -30.88 51.74
N VAL A 102 -16.97 -29.75 52.20
CA VAL A 102 -17.29 -28.41 51.69
C VAL A 102 -16.96 -28.30 50.19
N LEU A 103 -15.79 -28.79 49.77
CA LEU A 103 -15.41 -28.75 48.36
C LEU A 103 -16.33 -29.61 47.47
N LYS A 104 -16.73 -30.80 47.94
CA LYS A 104 -17.70 -31.66 47.25
C LYS A 104 -19.07 -31.00 47.15
N GLU A 105 -19.52 -30.34 48.21
CA GLU A 105 -20.79 -29.62 48.24
C GLU A 105 -20.79 -28.43 47.26
N GLU A 106 -19.71 -27.63 47.24
CA GLU A 106 -19.58 -26.52 46.28
C GLU A 106 -19.50 -27.01 44.83
N LEU A 107 -18.80 -28.13 44.56
CA LEU A 107 -18.79 -28.73 43.23
C LEU A 107 -20.19 -29.20 42.81
N ALA A 108 -20.96 -29.77 43.73
CA ALA A 108 -22.33 -30.20 43.47
C ALA A 108 -23.25 -29.00 43.19
N LYS A 109 -23.10 -27.90 43.93
CA LYS A 109 -23.83 -26.64 43.68
C LYS A 109 -23.49 -26.06 42.31
N VAL A 110 -22.21 -26.06 41.93
CA VAL A 110 -21.78 -25.58 40.59
C VAL A 110 -22.35 -26.49 39.49
N ALA A 111 -22.23 -27.80 39.63
CA ALA A 111 -22.77 -28.76 38.65
C ALA A 111 -24.31 -28.62 38.50
N GLN A 112 -25.02 -28.30 39.57
CA GLN A 112 -26.46 -28.05 39.51
C GLN A 112 -26.77 -26.73 38.77
N ARG A 113 -26.04 -25.64 39.07
CA ARG A 113 -26.17 -24.37 38.35
C ARG A 113 -25.84 -24.50 36.87
N GLU A 114 -24.81 -25.26 36.51
CA GLU A 114 -24.45 -25.52 35.11
C GLU A 114 -25.53 -26.28 34.36
N ARG A 115 -26.17 -27.28 34.99
CA ARG A 115 -27.32 -27.99 34.38
C ARG A 115 -28.52 -27.06 34.21
N GLU A 116 -28.80 -26.21 35.18
CA GLU A 116 -29.88 -25.22 35.09
C GLU A 116 -29.63 -24.17 34.00
N GLU A 117 -28.39 -23.67 33.87
CA GLU A 117 -28.04 -22.73 32.81
C GLU A 117 -28.00 -23.40 31.42
N MET A 118 -27.49 -24.63 31.32
CA MET A 118 -27.53 -25.42 30.08
C MET A 118 -28.96 -25.66 29.61
N THR A 119 -29.87 -26.04 30.52
CA THR A 119 -31.28 -26.25 30.17
C THR A 119 -31.96 -24.94 29.74
N LYS A 120 -31.66 -23.81 30.40
CA LYS A 120 -32.13 -22.48 29.95
C LYS A 120 -31.55 -22.06 28.60
N ALA A 121 -30.28 -22.35 28.33
CA ALA A 121 -29.65 -22.06 27.05
C ALA A 121 -30.29 -22.90 25.94
N MET A 122 -30.51 -24.19 26.18
CA MET A 122 -31.18 -25.10 25.24
C MET A 122 -32.62 -24.67 24.95
N THR A 123 -33.38 -24.21 25.95
CA THR A 123 -34.75 -23.73 25.72
C THR A 123 -34.77 -22.43 24.92
N ARG A 124 -33.84 -21.51 25.20
CA ARG A 124 -33.67 -20.27 24.41
C ARG A 124 -33.30 -20.57 22.96
N GLU A 125 -32.36 -21.49 22.72
CA GLU A 125 -31.96 -21.91 21.37
C GLU A 125 -33.13 -22.55 20.61
N LYS A 126 -33.88 -23.45 21.27
CA LYS A 126 -35.09 -24.06 20.69
C LYS A 126 -36.18 -23.05 20.37
N GLN A 127 -36.32 -22.02 21.20
CA GLN A 127 -37.29 -20.97 20.95
C GLN A 127 -36.84 -20.09 19.77
N HIS A 128 -35.57 -19.69 19.72
CA HIS A 128 -35.00 -18.95 18.60
C HIS A 128 -35.15 -19.69 17.27
N THR A 129 -34.83 -20.99 17.24
CA THR A 129 -35.01 -21.80 16.02
C THR A 129 -36.46 -21.96 15.60
N ARG A 130 -37.41 -22.00 16.54
CA ARG A 130 -38.85 -21.97 16.22
C ARG A 130 -39.28 -20.63 15.65
N GLU A 131 -38.84 -19.53 16.24
CA GLU A 131 -39.13 -18.18 15.76
C GLU A 131 -38.58 -17.95 14.34
N GLU A 132 -37.36 -18.41 14.05
CA GLU A 132 -36.81 -18.36 12.68
C GLU A 132 -37.56 -19.27 11.70
N ALA A 133 -37.96 -20.48 12.13
CA ALA A 133 -38.76 -21.38 11.32
C ALA A 133 -40.17 -20.83 11.03
N GLU A 134 -40.77 -20.07 11.96
CA GLU A 134 -42.03 -19.37 11.71
C GLU A 134 -41.84 -18.15 10.81
N LYS A 135 -40.77 -17.39 11.00
CA LYS A 135 -40.45 -16.23 10.16
C LYS A 135 -40.19 -16.62 8.70
N THR A 136 -39.51 -17.74 8.48
CA THR A 136 -39.29 -18.32 7.15
C THR A 136 -40.57 -18.89 6.51
N LYS A 137 -41.54 -19.33 7.32
CA LYS A 137 -42.89 -19.73 6.85
C LYS A 137 -43.84 -18.54 6.62
N GLN A 138 -43.66 -17.46 7.36
CA GLN A 138 -44.46 -16.22 7.22
C GLN A 138 -44.10 -15.44 5.97
N LEU A 139 -42.85 -15.55 5.50
CA LEU A 139 -42.53 -15.19 4.13
C LEU A 139 -43.33 -16.11 3.22
N SER A 140 -44.37 -15.57 2.57
CA SER A 140 -45.14 -16.35 1.63
C SER A 140 -44.23 -16.82 0.50
N ALA A 141 -44.44 -18.04 0.00
CA ALA A 141 -43.69 -18.55 -1.14
C ALA A 141 -43.76 -17.56 -2.33
N ASP A 142 -44.91 -16.91 -2.49
CA ASP A 142 -45.18 -15.88 -3.48
C ASP A 142 -44.28 -14.63 -3.30
N GLU A 143 -44.07 -14.14 -2.08
CA GLU A 143 -43.16 -12.99 -1.82
C GLU A 143 -41.69 -13.34 -2.13
N ILE A 144 -41.28 -14.57 -1.80
CA ILE A 144 -39.93 -15.07 -2.12
C ILE A 144 -39.76 -15.16 -3.64
N GLU A 145 -40.76 -15.68 -4.35
CA GLU A 145 -40.75 -15.79 -5.81
C GLU A 145 -40.71 -14.42 -6.48
N VAL A 146 -41.51 -13.46 -6.02
CA VAL A 146 -41.51 -12.08 -6.53
C VAL A 146 -40.14 -11.41 -6.32
N MET A 147 -39.52 -11.58 -5.15
CA MET A 147 -38.18 -11.04 -4.91
C MET A 147 -37.12 -11.72 -5.80
N ALA A 148 -37.21 -13.03 -6.04
CA ALA A 148 -36.31 -13.74 -6.92
C ALA A 148 -36.41 -13.23 -8.37
N GLN A 149 -37.63 -13.06 -8.89
CA GLN A 149 -37.86 -12.50 -10.23
C GLN A 149 -37.35 -11.06 -10.34
N GLN A 150 -37.52 -10.25 -9.30
CA GLN A 150 -36.99 -8.88 -9.23
C GLN A 150 -35.46 -8.87 -9.31
N LEU A 151 -34.79 -9.77 -8.58
CA LEU A 151 -33.34 -9.91 -8.60
C LEU A 151 -32.84 -10.37 -9.97
N GLU A 152 -33.48 -11.38 -10.57
CA GLU A 152 -33.14 -11.85 -11.91
C GLU A 152 -33.26 -10.74 -12.97
N LYS A 153 -34.32 -9.92 -12.87
CA LYS A 153 -34.49 -8.74 -13.73
C LYS A 153 -33.37 -7.71 -13.54
N LYS A 154 -32.92 -7.48 -12.30
CA LYS A 154 -31.79 -6.57 -12.03
C LYS A 154 -30.47 -7.15 -12.54
N ASP A 155 -30.24 -8.43 -12.36
CA ASP A 155 -29.04 -9.12 -12.84
C ASP A 155 -28.94 -9.11 -14.37
N SER A 156 -30.05 -9.35 -15.07
CA SER A 156 -30.08 -9.26 -16.53
C SER A 156 -29.82 -7.83 -17.03
N GLN A 157 -30.37 -6.80 -16.36
CA GLN A 157 -30.07 -5.41 -16.66
C GLN A 157 -28.59 -5.06 -16.44
N LEU A 158 -28.00 -5.51 -15.32
CA LEU A 158 -26.58 -5.30 -15.04
C LEU A 158 -25.69 -6.01 -16.06
N LYS A 159 -26.01 -7.25 -16.43
CA LYS A 159 -25.30 -7.99 -17.48
C LYS A 159 -25.37 -7.29 -18.84
N ALA A 160 -26.53 -6.74 -19.20
CA ALA A 160 -26.68 -6.00 -20.45
C ALA A 160 -25.83 -4.72 -20.46
N LEU A 161 -25.79 -3.98 -19.35
CA LEU A 161 -24.94 -2.78 -19.22
C LEU A 161 -23.46 -3.13 -19.23
N ASP A 162 -23.04 -4.19 -18.52
CA ASP A 162 -21.66 -4.67 -18.53
C ASP A 162 -21.22 -5.08 -19.94
N ALA A 163 -22.04 -5.83 -20.66
CA ALA A 163 -21.77 -6.21 -22.05
C ALA A 163 -21.65 -4.97 -22.95
N PHE A 164 -22.55 -3.99 -22.80
CA PHE A 164 -22.50 -2.74 -23.56
C PHE A 164 -21.20 -1.97 -23.32
N TYR A 165 -20.80 -1.76 -22.06
CA TYR A 165 -19.58 -1.02 -21.75
C TYR A 165 -18.31 -1.78 -22.13
N LYS A 166 -18.30 -3.11 -22.01
CA LYS A 166 -17.19 -3.95 -22.51
C LYS A 166 -17.02 -3.80 -24.02
N GLU A 167 -18.12 -3.83 -24.78
CA GLU A 167 -18.07 -3.62 -26.22
C GLU A 167 -17.57 -2.21 -26.57
N GLN A 168 -18.02 -1.17 -25.86
CA GLN A 168 -17.55 0.20 -26.07
C GLN A 168 -16.04 0.35 -25.79
N LEU A 169 -15.55 -0.28 -24.72
CA LEU A 169 -14.12 -0.29 -24.40
C LEU A 169 -13.32 -1.03 -25.46
N ALA A 170 -13.76 -2.22 -25.87
CA ALA A 170 -13.10 -3.00 -26.92
C ALA A 170 -13.04 -2.21 -28.25
N GLN A 171 -14.11 -1.51 -28.63
CA GLN A 171 -14.12 -0.64 -29.81
C GLN A 171 -13.17 0.55 -29.67
N LEU A 172 -13.08 1.15 -28.48
CA LEU A 172 -12.15 2.25 -28.22
C LEU A 172 -10.70 1.77 -28.30
N GLU A 173 -10.38 0.65 -27.67
CA GLU A 173 -9.06 0.01 -27.68
C GLU A 173 -8.65 -0.35 -29.10
N LYS A 174 -9.55 -0.97 -29.88
CA LYS A 174 -9.32 -1.28 -31.30
C LYS A 174 -9.01 -0.02 -32.11
N ARG A 175 -9.84 1.03 -32.02
CA ARG A 175 -9.59 2.30 -32.74
C ARG A 175 -8.35 3.04 -32.25
N ASN A 176 -7.94 2.83 -31.00
CA ASN A 176 -6.70 3.40 -30.48
C ASN A 176 -5.49 2.70 -31.09
N LEU A 177 -5.51 1.36 -31.09
CA LEU A 177 -4.48 0.52 -31.70
C LEU A 177 -4.32 0.82 -33.20
N GLU A 178 -5.41 0.83 -33.95
CA GLU A 178 -5.40 1.14 -35.39
C GLU A 178 -4.78 2.52 -35.68
N ARG A 179 -5.14 3.54 -34.88
CA ARG A 179 -4.55 4.88 -35.03
C ARG A 179 -3.07 4.91 -34.67
N TYR A 180 -2.66 4.17 -33.64
CA TYR A 180 -1.26 4.04 -33.27
C TYR A 180 -0.45 3.38 -34.39
N GLU A 181 -0.95 2.27 -34.95
CA GLU A 181 -0.31 1.58 -36.07
C GLU A 181 -0.19 2.48 -37.30
N GLN A 182 -1.27 3.18 -37.67
CA GLN A 182 -1.24 4.15 -38.78
C GLN A 182 -0.24 5.29 -38.52
N SER A 183 -0.21 5.84 -37.31
CA SER A 183 0.73 6.91 -36.95
C SER A 183 2.17 6.42 -36.98
N LYS A 184 2.42 5.18 -36.54
CA LYS A 184 3.73 4.54 -36.60
C LYS A 184 4.18 4.36 -38.05
N GLU A 185 3.31 3.84 -38.91
CA GLU A 185 3.58 3.65 -40.34
C GLU A 185 3.90 5.00 -41.00
N GLN A 186 3.06 6.02 -40.79
CA GLN A 186 3.28 7.37 -41.33
C GLN A 186 4.60 7.98 -40.87
N PHE A 187 4.96 7.79 -39.60
CA PHE A 187 6.24 8.26 -39.09
C PHE A 187 7.42 7.57 -39.79
N HIS A 188 7.39 6.24 -39.91
CA HIS A 188 8.47 5.50 -40.59
C HIS A 188 8.53 5.84 -42.08
N GLN A 189 7.38 5.98 -42.74
CA GLN A 189 7.32 6.39 -44.12
C GLN A 189 7.88 7.80 -44.32
N ALA A 190 7.53 8.75 -43.43
CA ALA A 190 8.07 10.10 -43.46
C ALA A 190 9.59 10.11 -43.22
N ALA A 191 10.08 9.30 -42.27
CA ALA A 191 11.51 9.15 -42.00
C ALA A 191 12.25 8.58 -43.21
N SER A 192 11.74 7.50 -43.81
CA SER A 192 12.35 6.89 -45.00
C SER A 192 12.33 7.84 -46.20
N ASN A 193 11.21 8.52 -46.44
CA ASN A 193 11.12 9.55 -47.48
C ASN A 193 12.11 10.69 -47.22
N MET A 194 12.29 11.09 -45.96
CA MET A 194 13.27 12.11 -45.58
C MET A 194 14.70 11.61 -45.81
N GLU A 195 15.03 10.38 -45.47
CA GLU A 195 16.36 9.80 -45.74
C GLU A 195 16.70 9.78 -47.23
N VAL A 196 15.72 9.51 -48.10
CA VAL A 196 15.91 9.54 -49.56
C VAL A 196 16.10 10.97 -50.08
N ASN A 197 15.34 11.93 -49.53
CA ASN A 197 15.36 13.32 -50.00
C ASN A 197 16.49 14.17 -49.39
N ILE A 198 16.92 13.84 -48.17
CA ILE A 198 18.09 14.46 -47.55
C ILE A 198 19.33 13.89 -48.24
N ARG A 199 19.90 14.70 -49.13
CA ARG A 199 21.17 14.38 -49.77
C ARG A 199 22.21 14.13 -48.68
N SER A 200 22.80 12.93 -48.69
CA SER A 200 24.02 12.63 -47.93
C SER A 200 25.01 13.77 -48.18
N ARG A 201 25.34 14.53 -47.13
CA ARG A 201 26.31 15.61 -47.24
C ARG A 201 27.63 14.96 -47.64
N ASN A 202 28.14 15.29 -48.82
CA ASN A 202 29.43 14.80 -49.26
C ASN A 202 30.48 15.29 -48.23
N THR A 203 31.11 14.34 -47.54
CA THR A 203 32.15 14.59 -46.53
C THR A 203 33.55 14.39 -47.11
N ASP A 204 33.67 14.27 -48.44
CA ASP A 204 34.95 14.02 -49.07
C ASP A 204 35.88 15.21 -48.80
N PRO A 205 37.12 14.95 -48.34
CA PRO A 205 38.06 16.01 -48.06
C PRO A 205 38.41 16.74 -49.35
N VAL A 206 38.17 18.05 -49.35
CA VAL A 206 38.53 18.92 -50.46
C VAL A 206 40.06 18.92 -50.61
N CYS A 207 40.54 18.86 -51.86
CA CYS A 207 41.97 18.90 -52.20
C CYS A 207 42.77 17.69 -51.69
N SER A 208 42.12 16.53 -51.49
CA SER A 208 42.76 15.30 -50.97
C SER A 208 44.04 14.88 -51.73
N GLY A 209 44.06 15.03 -53.05
CA GLY A 209 45.25 14.76 -53.87
C GLY A 209 46.43 15.68 -53.54
N LEU A 210 46.19 17.00 -53.48
CA LEU A 210 47.21 17.99 -53.11
C LEU A 210 47.65 17.82 -51.64
N GLN A 211 46.71 17.45 -50.75
CA GLN A 211 47.01 17.11 -49.36
C GLN A 211 47.96 15.92 -49.27
N ALA A 212 47.76 14.86 -50.05
CA ALA A 212 48.65 13.72 -50.08
C ALA A 212 50.05 14.10 -50.61
N GLN A 213 50.10 14.89 -51.69
CA GLN A 213 51.35 15.32 -52.31
C GLN A 213 52.17 16.22 -51.39
N ILE A 214 51.55 17.20 -50.72
CA ILE A 214 52.27 18.10 -49.81
C ILE A 214 52.80 17.35 -48.58
N LEU A 215 52.00 16.42 -48.04
CA LEU A 215 52.44 15.55 -46.95
C LEU A 215 53.56 14.60 -47.38
N SER A 216 53.61 14.17 -48.64
CA SER A 216 54.76 13.42 -49.18
C SER A 216 55.99 14.32 -49.28
N CYS A 217 55.85 15.49 -49.89
CA CYS A 217 56.97 16.41 -50.09
C CYS A 217 57.67 16.79 -48.78
N TYR A 218 56.93 17.08 -47.71
CA TYR A 218 57.52 17.36 -46.40
C TYR A 218 58.17 16.14 -45.74
N ARG A 219 57.67 14.93 -46.00
CA ARG A 219 58.30 13.70 -45.52
C ARG A 219 59.64 13.45 -46.21
N ASP A 220 59.71 13.75 -47.50
CA ASP A 220 60.88 13.53 -48.36
C ASP A 220 61.93 14.66 -48.24
N SER A 221 61.50 15.88 -47.89
CA SER A 221 62.35 17.08 -47.77
C SER A 221 62.32 17.70 -46.37
N ARG A 222 62.69 16.92 -45.34
CA ARG A 222 62.59 17.34 -43.92
C ARG A 222 63.39 18.59 -43.57
N ASP A 223 64.62 18.70 -44.06
CA ASP A 223 65.52 19.81 -43.76
C ASP A 223 65.47 20.94 -44.81
N GLN A 224 64.66 20.76 -45.86
CA GLN A 224 64.56 21.69 -47.01
C GLN A 224 63.10 21.93 -47.39
N THR A 225 62.27 22.23 -46.39
CA THR A 225 60.81 22.39 -46.52
C THR A 225 60.39 23.48 -47.53
N LEU A 226 61.24 24.46 -47.79
CA LEU A 226 61.00 25.52 -48.78
C LEU A 226 60.86 24.99 -50.21
N LYS A 227 61.39 23.80 -50.53
CA LYS A 227 61.18 23.15 -51.83
C LYS A 227 59.72 22.76 -52.08
N CYS A 228 58.95 22.56 -51.01
CA CYS A 228 57.52 22.26 -51.07
C CYS A 228 56.64 23.52 -51.08
N SER A 229 57.24 24.71 -51.15
CA SER A 229 56.52 25.98 -51.00
C SER A 229 55.51 26.24 -52.12
N ASP A 230 55.82 25.86 -53.35
CA ASP A 230 54.90 26.04 -54.48
C ASP A 230 53.71 25.07 -54.37
N LEU A 231 53.95 23.82 -53.98
CA LEU A 231 52.90 22.84 -53.68
C LEU A 231 52.03 23.27 -52.49
N ALA A 232 52.61 23.94 -51.49
CA ALA A 232 51.87 24.54 -50.38
C ALA A 232 50.95 25.68 -50.82
N LYS A 233 51.42 26.54 -51.74
CA LYS A 233 50.59 27.60 -52.33
C LYS A 233 49.43 27.00 -53.10
N GLU A 234 49.66 25.98 -53.92
CA GLU A 234 48.61 25.30 -54.69
C GLU A 234 47.55 24.65 -53.79
N TYR A 235 47.97 23.95 -52.74
CA TYR A 235 47.05 23.37 -51.75
C TYR A 235 46.19 24.45 -51.07
N MET A 236 46.81 25.57 -50.66
CA MET A 236 46.09 26.69 -50.06
C MET A 236 45.14 27.38 -51.04
N GLN A 237 45.53 27.54 -52.30
CA GLN A 237 44.65 28.07 -53.35
C GLN A 237 43.44 27.16 -53.57
N CYS A 238 43.65 25.85 -53.61
CA CYS A 238 42.56 24.87 -53.72
C CYS A 238 41.58 24.97 -52.54
N ILE A 239 42.08 25.04 -51.30
CA ILE A 239 41.23 25.23 -50.10
C ILE A 239 40.43 26.53 -50.19
N ASN A 240 41.08 27.64 -50.57
CA ASN A 240 40.43 28.95 -50.62
C ASN A 240 39.38 29.02 -51.73
N ALA A 241 39.65 28.42 -52.89
CA ALA A 241 38.67 28.29 -53.97
C ALA A 241 37.46 27.45 -53.51
N ALA A 242 37.69 26.33 -52.83
CA ALA A 242 36.62 25.51 -52.28
C ALA A 242 35.80 26.24 -51.21
N LYS A 243 36.45 26.95 -50.28
CA LYS A 243 35.76 27.79 -49.27
C LYS A 243 34.88 28.84 -49.93
N LYS A 244 35.37 29.51 -50.98
CA LYS A 244 34.61 30.51 -51.72
C LYS A 244 33.39 29.90 -52.41
N ASN A 245 33.52 28.71 -52.98
CA ASN A 245 32.41 28.00 -53.63
C ASN A 245 31.39 27.42 -52.64
N LEU A 246 31.82 26.98 -51.45
CA LEU A 246 30.92 26.47 -50.41
C LEU A 246 30.08 27.58 -49.76
N LEU A 247 30.65 28.78 -49.58
CA LEU A 247 29.94 29.93 -48.99
C LEU A 247 28.84 30.50 -49.89
N VAL A 248 28.85 30.20 -51.19
CA VAL A 248 27.90 30.74 -52.18
C VAL A 248 26.68 29.83 -52.40
N ASN A 249 26.72 28.57 -51.96
CA ASN A 249 25.67 27.57 -52.23
C ASN A 249 24.69 27.32 -51.06
N HIS A 250 24.56 28.27 -50.12
CA HIS A 250 23.51 28.26 -49.11
C HIS A 250 22.46 29.34 -49.45
N GLY A 251 21.65 29.07 -50.48
CA GLY A 251 20.48 29.86 -50.87
C GLY A 251 19.32 28.94 -51.18
#